data_AF-A0A813F595-F1
#
_entry.id   AF-A0A813F595-F1
#
_cell.length_a   1.000
_cell.length_b   1.000
_cell.length_c   1.000
_cell.angle_alpha   90.00
_cell.angle_beta   90.00
_cell.angle_gamma   90.00
#
_symmetry.space_group_name_H-M   'P 1'
#
loop_
_entity.id
_entity.type
_entity.pdbx_description
1 polymer ?
#
loop_
_entity_poly.entity_id
_entity_poly.type
_entity_poly.pdbx_seq_one_letter_code
_entity_poly.pdbx_strand_id
1 'polypeptide(L)'
;PDEGVGAEVVEARTCEITFKEAQSTGEDDSRGAADDDSRKCMVCLEQFQAGDSLRILPCLHRYHRDCVVRWLSENRRCPICKHDITQ
;
A
#
# COMPACT_ATOMS: atom_id res chain seq x y z
N PRO A 1 -14.67 -19.91 -7.04
CA PRO A 1 -13.58 -19.18 -7.70
C PRO A 1 -13.58 -17.71 -7.24
N ASP A 2 -12.65 -17.36 -6.35
CA ASP A 2 -12.42 -15.94 -6.04
C ASP A 2 -11.61 -15.39 -7.21
N GLU A 3 -12.32 -14.93 -8.25
CA GLU A 3 -11.69 -14.37 -9.44
C GLU A 3 -11.05 -13.04 -9.05
N GLY A 4 -9.76 -12.89 -9.34
CA GLY A 4 -9.03 -11.65 -9.11
C GLY A 4 -9.70 -10.47 -9.82
N VAL A 5 -9.34 -9.27 -9.38
CA VAL A 5 -9.91 -8.05 -9.94
C VAL A 5 -9.10 -7.62 -11.15
N GLY A 6 -9.78 -7.36 -12.27
CA GLY A 6 -9.14 -6.82 -13.47
C GLY A 6 -8.44 -5.48 -13.19
N ALA A 7 -7.31 -5.24 -13.88
CA ALA A 7 -6.47 -4.06 -13.67
C ALA A 7 -7.25 -2.75 -13.77
N GLU A 8 -8.24 -2.66 -14.67
CA GLU A 8 -9.09 -1.48 -14.83
C GLU A 8 -9.85 -1.11 -13.55
N VAL A 9 -10.40 -2.10 -12.85
CA VAL A 9 -11.12 -1.87 -11.58
C VAL A 9 -10.13 -1.47 -10.49
N VAL A 10 -8.93 -2.08 -10.47
CA VAL A 10 -7.87 -1.67 -9.55
C VAL A 10 -7.53 -0.20 -9.76
N GLU A 11 -7.36 0.25 -11.00
CA GLU A 11 -7.05 1.66 -11.30
C GLU A 11 -8.21 2.59 -10.95
N ALA A 12 -9.46 2.19 -11.19
CA ALA A 12 -10.65 3.00 -10.90
C ALA A 12 -11.03 3.06 -9.41
N ARG A 13 -10.65 2.06 -8.61
CA ARG A 13 -11.02 1.94 -7.19
C ARG A 13 -9.89 2.31 -6.23
N THR A 14 -8.67 2.48 -6.72
CA THR A 14 -7.52 2.82 -5.88
C THR A 14 -6.86 4.11 -6.33
N CYS A 15 -6.43 4.93 -5.38
CA CYS A 15 -5.75 6.19 -5.68
C CYS A 15 -4.25 5.90 -5.88
N GLU A 16 -3.69 6.36 -7.00
CA GLU A 16 -2.24 6.34 -7.22
C GLU A 16 -1.62 7.63 -6.67
N ILE A 17 -0.53 7.49 -5.91
CA ILE A 17 0.26 8.60 -5.38
C ILE A 17 1.74 8.32 -5.57
N THR A 18 2.53 9.38 -5.72
CA THR A 18 4.00 9.29 -5.60
C THR A 18 4.39 9.58 -4.17
N PHE A 19 5.11 8.66 -3.52
CA PHE A 19 5.60 8.88 -2.17
C PHE A 19 6.62 10.03 -2.19
N LYS A 20 6.34 11.08 -1.43
CA LYS A 20 7.29 12.15 -1.15
C LYS A 20 7.81 11.89 0.24
N GLU A 21 9.08 11.51 0.35
CA GLU A 21 9.73 11.35 1.64
C GLU A 21 9.59 12.68 2.39
N ALA A 22 8.88 12.64 3.52
CA ALA A 22 8.69 13.79 4.37
C ALA A 22 9.99 13.97 5.15
N GLN A 23 10.89 14.75 4.58
CA GLN A 23 12.16 15.11 5.19
C GLN A 23 11.88 15.83 6.53
N SER A 24 12.16 15.16 7.65
CA SER A 24 12.29 15.76 8.99
C SER A 24 13.25 14.88 9.79
N THR A 25 14.52 15.26 9.81
CA THR A 25 15.20 15.99 10.90
C THR A 25 15.70 15.02 11.96
N GLY A 26 17.01 15.01 12.16
CA GLY A 26 17.74 14.06 12.99
C GLY A 26 17.32 14.01 14.45
N GLU A 27 17.73 12.90 15.05
CA GLU A 27 18.08 12.66 16.46
C GLU A 27 17.04 13.08 17.53
N ASP A 28 16.34 12.09 18.11
CA ASP A 28 16.52 11.80 19.54
C ASP A 28 16.08 10.36 19.88
N ASP A 29 16.93 9.71 20.67
CA ASP A 29 16.81 8.37 21.24
C ASP A 29 15.64 8.30 22.23
N SER A 30 14.58 7.53 21.95
CA SER A 30 13.73 6.83 22.95
C SER A 30 12.42 6.27 22.36
N ARG A 31 12.28 4.94 22.39
CA ARG A 31 11.02 4.16 22.36
C ARG A 31 9.96 4.57 21.32
N GLY A 32 9.92 3.87 20.18
CA GLY A 32 8.78 4.00 19.25
C GLY A 32 8.71 2.99 18.11
N ALA A 33 8.72 1.68 18.41
CA ALA A 33 8.64 0.61 17.40
C ALA A 33 7.23 0.41 16.77
N ALA A 34 6.46 1.47 16.56
CA ALA A 34 5.06 1.39 16.12
C ALA A 34 4.67 2.30 14.93
N ASP A 35 5.54 3.21 14.47
CA ASP A 35 5.28 4.09 13.31
C ASP A 35 5.87 3.58 11.99
N ASP A 36 6.41 2.36 11.95
CA ASP A 36 7.06 1.80 10.75
C ASP A 36 6.05 1.13 9.80
N ASP A 37 5.01 0.47 10.32
CA ASP A 37 4.04 -0.28 9.51
C ASP A 37 3.23 0.60 8.55
N SER A 38 3.10 1.89 8.83
CA SER A 38 2.43 2.85 7.92
C SER A 38 3.33 3.31 6.76
N ARG A 39 4.64 3.01 6.81
CA ARG A 39 5.64 3.46 5.83
C ARG A 39 6.29 2.32 5.05
N LYS A 40 5.78 1.09 5.16
CA LYS A 40 6.27 -0.05 4.38
C LYS A 40 5.15 -0.76 3.62
N CYS A 41 5.53 -1.39 2.52
CA CYS A 41 4.66 -2.23 1.73
C CYS A 41 4.48 -3.58 2.42
N MET A 42 3.28 -3.92 2.88
CA MET A 42 3.04 -5.22 3.54
C MET A 42 3.02 -6.43 2.57
N VAL A 43 3.25 -6.20 1.27
CA VAL A 43 3.34 -7.26 0.25
C VAL A 43 4.80 -7.68 0.02
N CYS A 44 5.72 -6.72 -0.19
CA CYS A 44 7.15 -7.00 -0.33
C CYS A 44 7.95 -6.82 0.97
N LEU A 45 7.33 -6.27 2.01
CA LEU A 45 7.92 -5.96 3.32
C LEU A 45 9.05 -4.91 3.28
N GLU A 46 9.10 -4.10 2.22
CA GLU A 46 10.09 -3.02 2.05
C GLU A 46 9.50 -1.64 2.40
N GLN A 47 10.35 -0.75 2.91
CA GLN A 47 10.00 0.65 3.21
C GLN A 47 9.77 1.45 1.92
N PHE A 48 8.81 2.38 1.94
CA PHE A 48 8.55 3.28 0.82
C PHE A 48 9.65 4.34 0.71
N GLN A 49 10.13 4.59 -0.51
CA GLN A 49 11.18 5.55 -0.80
C GLN A 49 10.65 6.73 -1.61
N ALA A 50 11.33 7.88 -1.52
CA ALA A 50 10.97 9.05 -2.33
C ALA A 50 10.92 8.68 -3.82
N GLY A 51 9.78 8.96 -4.46
CA GLY A 51 9.56 8.63 -5.87
C GLY A 51 8.85 7.30 -6.11
N ASP A 52 8.64 6.46 -5.08
CA ASP A 52 7.88 5.24 -5.24
C ASP A 52 6.43 5.53 -5.66
N SER A 53 5.96 4.74 -6.62
CA SER A 53 4.57 4.76 -7.04
C SER A 53 3.77 3.87 -6.11
N LEU A 54 2.93 4.48 -5.27
CA LEU A 54 2.09 3.77 -4.33
C LEU A 54 0.63 3.82 -4.78
N ARG A 55 -0.12 2.77 -4.43
CA ARG A 55 -1.57 2.74 -4.55
C ARG A 55 -2.21 2.63 -3.17
N ILE A 56 -3.26 3.41 -2.99
CA ILE A 56 -4.06 3.48 -1.77
C ILE A 56 -5.41 2.81 -2.04
N LEU A 57 -5.72 1.77 -1.26
CA LEU A 57 -7.01 1.09 -1.33
C LEU A 57 -8.12 1.96 -0.70
N PRO A 58 -9.40 1.68 -0.97
CA PRO A 58 -10.52 2.38 -0.32
C PRO A 58 -10.50 2.25 1.22
N CYS A 59 -9.84 1.21 1.75
CA CYS A 59 -9.60 1.04 3.18
C CYS A 59 -8.41 1.85 3.72
N LEU A 60 -7.84 2.77 2.95
CA LEU A 60 -6.72 3.68 3.28
C LEU A 60 -5.34 3.03 3.46
N HIS A 61 -5.21 1.73 3.22
CA HIS A 61 -3.90 1.06 3.23
C HIS A 61 -3.12 1.31 1.94
N ARG A 62 -1.80 1.46 2.09
CA ARG A 62 -0.86 1.85 1.04
C ARG A 62 0.06 0.68 0.67
N TYR A 63 0.38 0.56 -0.61
CA TYR A 63 1.26 -0.48 -1.15
C TYR A 63 1.98 0.06 -2.38
N HIS A 64 3.10 -0.55 -2.80
CA HIS A 64 3.63 -0.28 -4.14
C HIS A 64 2.59 -0.63 -5.20
N ARG A 65 2.52 0.19 -6.25
CA ARG A 65 1.65 0.01 -7.41
C ARG A 65 1.74 -1.41 -7.94
N ASP A 66 2.95 -1.88 -8.23
CA ASP A 66 3.19 -3.22 -8.77
C ASP A 66 2.84 -4.34 -7.77
N CYS A 67 3.16 -4.14 -6.49
CA CYS A 67 2.84 -5.12 -5.45
C CYS A 67 1.34 -5.33 -5.30
N VAL A 68 0.57 -4.25 -5.23
CA VAL A 68 -0.88 -4.36 -5.04
C VAL A 68 -1.59 -4.85 -6.30
N VAL A 69 -1.13 -4.44 -7.49
CA VAL A 69 -1.70 -4.91 -8.76
C VAL A 69 -1.54 -6.42 -8.89
N ARG A 70 -0.34 -6.95 -8.57
CA ARG A 70 -0.10 -8.40 -8.55
C ARG A 70 -1.00 -9.10 -7.54
N TRP A 71 -1.08 -8.59 -6.31
CA TRP A 71 -1.93 -9.18 -5.27
C TRP A 71 -3.41 -9.21 -5.70
N LEU A 72 -3.93 -8.09 -6.22
CA LEU A 72 -5.33 -7.95 -6.61
C LEU A 72 -5.70 -8.78 -7.85
N SER A 73 -4.71 -9.15 -8.67
CA SER A 73 -4.89 -10.10 -9.78
C SER A 73 -5.26 -11.50 -9.30
N GLU A 74 -4.99 -11.84 -8.04
CA GLU A 74 -5.32 -13.14 -7.44
C GLU A 74 -6.32 -13.02 -6.28
N ASN A 75 -6.33 -11.87 -5.58
CA ASN A 75 -7.09 -11.65 -4.36
C ASN A 75 -7.70 -10.24 -4.32
N ARG A 76 -9.01 -10.11 -4.41
CA ARG A 76 -9.73 -8.82 -4.37
C ARG A 76 -9.79 -8.11 -3.01
N ARG A 77 -9.06 -8.60 -2.01
CA ARG A 77 -9.14 -8.14 -0.62
C ARG A 77 -7.83 -7.53 -0.16
N CYS A 78 -7.91 -6.49 0.65
CA CYS A 78 -6.76 -5.87 1.30
C CYS A 78 -5.95 -6.90 2.10
N PRO A 79 -4.62 -7.00 1.91
CA PRO A 79 -3.76 -7.90 2.69
C PRO A 79 -3.86 -7.70 4.21
N ILE A 80 -4.09 -6.46 4.65
CA ILE A 80 -4.09 -6.06 6.06
C ILE A 80 -5.46 -6.28 6.70
N CYS A 81 -6.50 -5.60 6.22
CA CYS A 81 -7.83 -5.62 6.85
C CYS A 81 -8.87 -6.51 6.17
N LYS A 82 -8.49 -7.22 5.09
CA LYS A 82 -9.37 -8.06 4.26
C LYS A 82 -10.58 -7.34 3.64
N HIS A 83 -10.58 -6.00 3.65
CA HIS A 83 -11.60 -5.20 2.98
C HIS A 83 -11.59 -5.47 1.47
N ASP A 84 -12.77 -5.71 0.91
CA ASP A 84 -12.94 -6.01 -0.52
C ASP A 84 -12.95 -4.69 -1.31
N ILE A 85 -12.10 -4.59 -2.33
CA ILE A 85 -11.96 -3.33 -3.09
C ILE A 85 -13.08 -3.11 -4.12
N THR A 86 -13.94 -4.12 -4.34
CA THR A 86 -15.05 -4.08 -5.30
C THR A 86 -16.39 -3.72 -4.66
N GLN A 87 -16.43 -3.56 -3.34
CA GLN A 87 -17.63 -3.24 -2.57
C GLN A 87 -17.84 -1.73 -2.41
#